data_AF-A0A8S2XQ88-F1
#
_entry.id   AF-A0A8S2XQ88-F1
#
_cell.length_a   1.000
_cell.length_b   1.000
_cell.length_c   1.000
_cell.angle_alpha   90.00
_cell.angle_beta   90.00
_cell.angle_gamma   90.00
#
_symmetry.space_group_name_H-M   'P 1'
#
loop_
_entity.id
_entity.type
_entity.pdbx_description
1 polymer ?
#
loop_
_entity_poly.entity_id
_entity_poly.type
_entity_poly.pdbx_seq_one_letter_code
_entity_poly.pdbx_strand_id
1 'polypeptide(L)'
;DPYVKVCTYGIDCDYNEHRTPTIRNNGLNPIWDYKIAMDIYCPELCLVIFQVRDHDRFGPSDFLGQACIPFNALQLGYRHIKLRAENGDFSNGSIFVHVKIDDF
;
A
#
# COMPACT_ATOMS: atom_id res chain seq x y z
N ASP A 1 -12.63 10.09 3.00
CA ASP A 1 -11.30 10.50 3.48
C ASP A 1 -10.24 9.41 3.28
N PRO A 2 -9.55 9.33 2.11
CA PRO A 2 -8.69 8.19 1.82
C PRO A 2 -7.33 8.22 2.54
N TYR A 3 -6.85 7.04 2.89
CA TYR A 3 -5.47 6.77 3.33
C TYR A 3 -4.95 5.47 2.71
N VAL A 4 -3.62 5.35 2.65
CA VAL A 4 -2.94 4.12 2.18
C VAL A 4 -2.33 3.42 3.38
N LYS A 5 -2.63 2.13 3.52
CA LYS A 5 -2.01 1.19 4.44
C LYS A 5 -1.03 0.32 3.65
N VAL A 6 0.20 0.19 4.13
CA VAL A 6 1.21 -0.70 3.54
C VAL A 6 1.55 -1.76 4.59
N CYS A 7 1.36 -3.02 4.22
CA CYS A 7 1.69 -4.17 5.04
C CYS A 7 2.71 -5.06 4.35
N THR A 8 3.53 -5.74 5.13
CA THR A 8 4.37 -6.84 4.64
C THR A 8 4.00 -8.14 5.33
N TYR A 9 3.99 -9.22 4.56
CA TYR A 9 3.69 -10.56 5.03
C TYR A 9 4.76 -11.51 4.55
N GLY A 10 5.26 -12.38 5.42
CA GLY A 10 6.30 -13.34 5.12
C GLY A 10 6.60 -14.14 6.38
N ILE A 11 7.87 -14.21 6.77
CA ILE A 11 8.24 -14.68 8.11
C ILE A 11 7.82 -13.66 9.18
N ASP A 12 7.66 -14.09 10.43
CA ASP A 12 7.13 -13.25 11.50
C ASP A 12 7.93 -11.95 11.73
N CYS A 13 9.26 -11.98 11.54
CA CYS A 13 10.08 -10.77 11.69
C CYS A 13 9.97 -9.78 10.53
N ASP A 14 9.41 -10.20 9.38
CA ASP A 14 9.15 -9.34 8.23
C ASP A 14 7.73 -8.77 8.23
N TYR A 15 6.92 -9.06 9.26
CA TYR A 15 5.59 -8.46 9.39
C TYR A 15 5.70 -6.99 9.79
N ASN A 16 5.32 -6.10 8.88
CA ASN A 16 5.22 -4.67 9.14
C ASN A 16 3.84 -4.15 8.77
N GLU A 17 3.39 -3.12 9.48
CA GLU A 17 2.15 -2.42 9.18
C GLU A 17 2.32 -0.92 9.37
N HIS A 18 2.19 -0.17 8.28
CA HIS A 18 2.27 1.28 8.27
C HIS A 18 1.07 1.89 7.57
N ARG A 19 0.74 3.13 7.90
CA ARG A 19 -0.29 3.90 7.19
C ARG A 19 0.13 5.33 6.97
N THR A 20 -0.33 5.91 5.87
CA THR A 20 -0.24 7.35 5.62
C THR A 20 -1.23 8.11 6.51
N PRO A 21 -1.06 9.43 6.64
CA PRO A 21 -2.13 10.30 7.09
C PRO A 21 -3.36 10.18 6.17
N THR A 22 -4.51 10.53 6.73
CA THR A 22 -5.77 10.61 5.99
C THR A 22 -5.89 11.95 5.27
N ILE A 23 -6.24 11.93 3.98
CA ILE A 23 -6.55 13.15 3.23
C ILE A 23 -8.06 13.40 3.30
N ARG A 24 -8.46 14.57 3.80
CA ARG A 24 -9.87 14.91 3.98
C ARG A 24 -10.51 15.36 2.67
N ASN A 25 -11.73 14.89 2.39
CA ASN A 25 -12.60 15.32 1.29
C ASN A 25 -11.93 15.32 -0.11
N ASN A 26 -10.97 14.42 -0.36
CA ASN A 26 -10.35 14.28 -1.67
C ASN A 26 -10.21 12.81 -2.07
N GLY A 27 -11.24 12.26 -2.73
CA GLY A 27 -11.26 10.89 -3.23
C GLY A 27 -10.78 10.72 -4.68
N LEU A 28 -10.63 11.81 -5.44
CA LEU A 28 -10.31 11.73 -6.88
C LEU A 28 -8.80 11.65 -7.13
N ASN A 29 -8.03 12.48 -6.41
CA ASN A 29 -6.58 12.59 -6.56
C ASN A 29 -5.91 13.03 -5.23
N PRO A 30 -6.04 12.23 -4.15
CA PRO A 30 -5.31 12.48 -2.92
C PRO A 30 -3.80 12.44 -3.15
N ILE A 31 -3.09 13.39 -2.53
CA ILE A 31 -1.63 13.44 -2.52
C ILE A 31 -1.19 13.30 -1.06
N TRP A 32 -0.50 12.20 -0.77
CA TRP A 32 0.00 11.94 0.59
C TRP A 32 1.41 12.47 0.82
N ASP A 33 2.27 12.45 -0.22
CA ASP A 33 3.69 12.80 -0.15
C ASP A 33 4.38 12.28 1.13
N TYR A 34 4.16 10.99 1.40
CA TYR A 34 4.52 10.35 2.66
C TYR A 34 5.47 9.18 2.41
N LYS A 35 6.58 9.15 3.15
CA LYS A 35 7.58 8.08 3.06
C LYS A 35 7.30 7.01 4.12
N ILE A 36 7.26 5.76 3.69
CA ILE A 36 7.26 4.59 4.56
C ILE A 36 8.59 3.85 4.33
N ALA A 37 9.23 3.45 5.42
CA ALA A 37 10.43 2.61 5.41
C ALA A 37 10.18 1.41 6.33
N MET A 38 10.69 0.25 5.93
CA MET A 38 10.56 -1.02 6.63
C MET A 38 11.74 -1.91 6.25
N ASP A 39 12.16 -2.77 7.17
CA ASP A 39 13.25 -3.72 6.95
C ASP A 39 12.67 -5.10 6.60
N ILE A 40 13.27 -5.77 5.63
CA ILE A 40 12.84 -7.09 5.14
C ILE A 40 14.06 -8.02 5.15
N TYR A 41 13.99 -9.07 5.97
CA TYR A 41 15.07 -10.03 6.21
C TYR A 41 15.02 -11.23 5.26
N CYS A 42 13.83 -11.64 4.80
CA CYS A 42 13.63 -12.75 3.88
C CYS A 42 12.78 -12.31 2.66
N PRO A 43 13.36 -11.52 1.73
CA PRO A 43 12.69 -11.00 0.53
C PRO A 43 11.96 -12.05 -0.30
N GLU A 44 12.50 -13.27 -0.37
CA GLU A 44 11.96 -14.39 -1.14
C GLU A 44 10.63 -14.94 -0.61
N LEU A 45 10.33 -14.72 0.67
CA LEU A 45 9.05 -15.09 1.28
C LEU A 45 8.16 -13.88 1.57
N CYS A 46 8.60 -12.67 1.21
CA CYS A 46 7.90 -11.43 1.53
C CYS A 46 6.93 -10.99 0.43
N LEU A 47 5.71 -10.63 0.83
CA LEU A 47 4.68 -9.96 0.04
C LEU A 47 4.49 -8.54 0.58
N VAL A 48 4.42 -7.56 -0.32
CA VAL A 48 4.08 -6.17 0.00
C VAL A 48 2.65 -5.89 -0.46
N ILE A 49 1.82 -5.46 0.49
CA ILE A 49 0.40 -5.21 0.27
C ILE A 49 0.10 -3.73 0.48
N PHE A 50 -0.34 -3.07 -0.59
CA PHE A 50 -0.87 -1.71 -0.56
C PHE A 50 -2.39 -1.79 -0.47
N GLN A 51 -2.99 -1.16 0.52
CA GLN A 51 -4.44 -1.11 0.72
C GLN A 51 -4.89 0.34 0.81
N VAL A 52 -5.81 0.75 -0.03
CA VAL A 52 -6.46 2.06 0.05
C VAL A 52 -7.78 1.89 0.78
N ARG A 53 -8.00 2.73 1.79
CA ARG A 53 -9.22 2.73 2.59
C ARG A 53 -9.77 4.14 2.73
N ASP A 54 -11.08 4.25 2.88
CA ASP A 54 -11.74 5.50 3.25
C ASP A 54 -11.96 5.55 4.75
N HIS A 55 -11.35 6.52 5.42
CA HIS A 55 -11.53 6.72 6.85
C HIS A 55 -12.92 7.29 7.14
N ASP A 56 -13.78 6.47 7.75
CA ASP A 56 -14.99 6.94 8.41
C ASP A 56 -14.67 7.30 9.88
N ARG A 57 -15.17 8.44 10.33
CA ARG A 57 -15.01 8.92 11.72
C ARG A 57 -15.93 8.19 12.70
N PHE A 58 -17.05 7.66 12.21
CA PHE A 58 -18.11 7.08 13.04
C PHE A 58 -18.25 5.57 12.85
N GLY A 59 -17.49 4.97 11.94
CA GLY A 59 -17.58 3.56 11.57
C GLY A 59 -16.23 2.93 11.22
N PRO A 60 -16.23 1.65 10.81
CA PRO A 60 -15.05 1.02 10.23
C PRO A 60 -14.64 1.74 8.94
N SER A 61 -13.34 1.78 8.65
CA SER A 61 -12.87 2.35 7.39
C SER A 61 -13.23 1.46 6.20
N ASP A 62 -13.85 2.03 5.19
CA ASP A 62 -14.28 1.32 3.98
C ASP A 62 -13.08 0.89 3.13
N PHE A 63 -13.17 -0.29 2.54
CA PHE A 63 -12.15 -0.79 1.63
C PHE A 63 -12.37 -0.22 0.23
N LEU A 64 -11.34 0.44 -0.33
CA LEU A 64 -11.41 1.03 -1.67
C LEU A 64 -10.64 0.19 -2.71
N GLY A 65 -9.60 -0.51 -2.29
CA GLY A 65 -8.84 -1.40 -3.17
C GLY A 65 -7.50 -1.81 -2.60
N GLN A 66 -6.90 -2.84 -3.19
CA GLN A 66 -5.59 -3.34 -2.79
C GLN A 66 -4.72 -3.80 -3.94
N ALA A 67 -3.41 -3.85 -3.71
CA ALA A 67 -2.47 -4.55 -4.56
C ALA A 67 -1.51 -5.36 -3.68
N CYS A 68 -1.43 -6.66 -3.94
CA CYS A 68 -0.47 -7.56 -3.31
C CYS A 68 0.62 -7.90 -4.34
N ILE A 69 1.87 -7.60 -4.02
CA ILE A 69 3.01 -7.74 -4.91
C ILE A 69 4.11 -8.48 -4.15
N PRO A 70 4.64 -9.61 -4.66
CA PRO A 70 5.84 -10.21 -4.10
C PRO A 70 6.99 -9.21 -4.04
N PHE A 71 7.78 -9.20 -2.97
CA PHE A 71 8.86 -8.22 -2.79
C PHE A 71 9.81 -8.21 -4.00
N ASN A 72 10.22 -9.40 -4.46
CA ASN A 72 11.09 -9.57 -5.64
C ASN A 72 10.45 -9.14 -6.97
N ALA A 73 9.14 -8.89 -7.00
CA ALA A 73 8.42 -8.38 -8.17
C ALA A 73 8.17 -6.86 -8.10
N LEU A 74 8.59 -6.18 -7.03
CA LEU A 74 8.51 -4.73 -6.94
C LEU A 74 9.44 -4.08 -7.96
N GLN A 75 8.88 -3.16 -8.74
CA GLN A 75 9.65 -2.34 -9.66
C GLN A 75 10.10 -1.05 -8.98
N LEU A 76 11.39 -0.74 -9.08
CA LEU A 76 11.99 0.46 -8.51
C LEU A 76 11.60 1.75 -9.25
N GLY A 77 11.78 2.89 -8.57
CA GLY A 77 11.52 4.23 -9.07
C GLY A 77 10.03 4.60 -9.03
N TYR A 78 9.64 5.57 -9.85
CA TYR A 78 8.25 6.03 -9.94
C TYR A 78 7.37 5.04 -10.69
N ARG A 79 6.31 4.56 -10.04
CA ARG A 79 5.40 3.53 -10.57
C ARG A 79 3.95 3.81 -10.19
N HIS A 80 3.05 3.49 -11.12
CA HIS A 80 1.62 3.35 -10.81
C HIS A 80 1.34 1.89 -10.45
N ILE A 81 0.79 1.68 -9.26
CA ILE A 81 0.28 0.38 -8.83
C ILE A 81 -1.24 0.37 -9.05
N LYS A 82 -1.71 -0.53 -9.91
CA LYS A 82 -3.13 -0.74 -10.16
C LYS A 82 -3.77 -1.47 -8.99
N LEU A 83 -4.88 -0.94 -8.48
CA LEU A 83 -5.59 -1.52 -7.36
C LEU A 83 -6.65 -2.52 -7.87
N ARG A 84 -6.87 -3.57 -7.08
CA ARG A 84 -7.95 -4.54 -7.24
C ARG A 84 -9.04 -4.28 -6.20
N ALA A 85 -10.28 -4.51 -6.59
CA ALA A 85 -11.42 -4.48 -5.69
C ALA A 85 -11.43 -5.72 -4.77
N GLU A 86 -12.36 -5.76 -3.82
CA GLU A 86 -12.45 -6.83 -2.83
C GLU A 86 -12.71 -8.20 -3.45
N ASN A 87 -13.47 -8.22 -4.56
CA ASN A 87 -13.75 -9.43 -5.34
C ASN A 87 -12.56 -9.89 -6.21
N GLY A 88 -11.43 -9.17 -6.20
CA GLY A 88 -10.23 -9.47 -6.98
C GLY A 88 -10.19 -8.87 -8.39
N ASP A 89 -11.27 -8.26 -8.86
CA ASP A 89 -11.32 -7.59 -10.16
C ASP A 89 -10.48 -6.31 -10.18
N PHE A 90 -10.17 -5.81 -11.37
CA PHE A 90 -9.51 -4.52 -11.50
C PHE A 90 -10.43 -3.41 -11.02
N SER A 91 -9.93 -2.59 -10.09
CA SER A 91 -10.57 -1.33 -9.76
C SER A 91 -10.15 -0.25 -10.77
N ASN A 92 -10.92 0.83 -10.87
CA ASN A 92 -10.52 2.01 -11.64
C ASN A 92 -9.42 2.83 -10.95
N GLY A 93 -9.02 2.46 -9.72
CA GLY A 93 -8.04 3.17 -8.91
C GLY A 93 -6.60 2.74 -9.14
N SER A 94 -5.67 3.67 -8.94
CA SER A 94 -4.24 3.38 -8.84
C SER A 94 -3.59 4.28 -7.81
N ILE A 95 -2.51 3.81 -7.19
CA ILE A 95 -1.62 4.66 -6.38
C ILE A 95 -0.33 4.93 -7.15
N PHE A 96 0.17 6.16 -7.06
CA PHE A 96 1.47 6.54 -7.61
C PHE A 96 2.49 6.54 -6.48
N VAL A 97 3.56 5.77 -6.63
CA VAL A 97 4.58 5.55 -5.59
C VAL A 97 5.98 5.72 -6.16
N HIS A 98 6.95 6.04 -5.30
CA HIS A 98 8.36 5.93 -5.59
C HIS A 98 8.95 4.81 -4.73
N VAL A 99 9.40 3.72 -5.37
CA VAL A 99 9.96 2.55 -4.69
C VAL A 99 11.49 2.61 -4.70
N LYS A 100 12.10 2.45 -3.54
CA LYS A 100 13.55 2.33 -3.38
C LYS A 100 13.84 1.13 -2.48
N ILE A 101 14.80 0.31 -2.86
CA ILE A 101 15.35 -0.78 -2.06
C ILE A 101 16.83 -0.47 -1.91
N ASP A 102 17.31 -0.49 -0.68
CA ASP A 102 18.71 -0.28 -0.31
C ASP A 102 19.18 -1.57 0.35
N ASP A 103 20.26 -2.17 -0.16
CA ASP A 103 20.92 -3.31 0.47
C ASP A 103 21.83 -2.79 1.60
N PHE A 104 21.81 -3.43 2.76
CA PHE A 104 22.69 -3.14 3.90
C PHE A 104 23.95 -4.01 3.91
#